data_AF-A0A397LAD6-F1
#
_entry.id   AF-A0A397LAD6-F1
#
_cell.length_a   1.000
_cell.length_b   1.000
_cell.length_c   1.000
_cell.angle_alpha   90.00
_cell.angle_beta   90.00
_cell.angle_gamma   90.00
#
_symmetry.space_group_name_H-M   'P 1'
#
loop_
_entity.id
_entity.type
_entity.pdbx_description
1 polymer ?
#
loop_
_entity_poly.entity_id
_entity_poly.type
_entity_poly.pdbx_seq_one_letter_code
_entity_poly.pdbx_strand_id
1 'polypeptide(L)' 'MEKQWPVFIAISIFLIFIFLFWKLTSGYAKKGYGTKMWKHWPTRLSYWQAAILYSVGLTTLTMVLLKWSNVISL' A
#
# COMPACT_ATOMS: atom_id res chain seq x y z
N MET A 1 -0.15 18.68 -23.38
CA MET A 1 0.44 17.36 -23.12
C MET A 1 0.15 17.02 -21.68
N GLU A 2 -0.70 16.02 -21.43
CA GLU A 2 -0.96 15.56 -20.07
C GLU A 2 0.35 15.05 -19.46
N LYS A 3 0.75 15.68 -18.37
CA LYS A 3 1.95 15.30 -17.62
C LYS A 3 1.68 13.92 -17.01
N GLN A 4 2.16 12.85 -17.64
CA GLN A 4 1.99 11.46 -17.15
C GLN A 4 2.89 11.12 -15.94
N TRP A 5 3.86 11.98 -15.61
CA TRP A 5 4.80 11.78 -14.50
C TRP A 5 4.17 11.62 -13.10
N PRO A 6 3.03 12.25 -12.72
CA PRO A 6 2.43 12.07 -11.40
C PRO A 6 1.87 10.65 -11.21
N VAL A 7 1.44 10.01 -12.30
CA VAL A 7 0.94 8.63 -12.27
C VAL A 7 2.08 7.66 -11.94
N PHE A 8 3.25 7.84 -12.56
CA PHE A 8 4.43 7.05 -12.24
C PHE A 8 4.86 7.21 -10.78
N ILE A 9 4.83 8.44 -10.25
CA ILE A 9 5.12 8.70 -8.83
C ILE A 9 4.11 8.00 -7.92
N ALA A 10 2.81 8.12 -8.20
CA ALA A 10 1.78 7.47 -7.40
C ALA A 10 1.96 5.95 -7.36
N ILE A 11 2.30 5.33 -8.50
CA ILE A 11 2.58 3.89 -8.60
C ILE A 11 3.83 3.52 -7.78
N SER A 12 4.91 4.29 -7.88
CA SER A 12 6.12 4.05 -7.10
C SER A 12 5.86 4.14 -5.59
N ILE A 13 5.12 5.17 -5.14
CA ILE A 13 4.74 5.34 -3.74
C ILE A 13 3.87 4.17 -3.26
N PHE A 14 2.90 3.75 -4.06
CA PHE A 14 2.05 2.60 -3.75
C PHE A 14 2.85 1.30 -3.61
N LEU A 15 3.80 1.04 -4.52
CA LEU A 15 4.67 -0.13 -4.45
C LEU A 15 5.55 -0.12 -3.20
N ILE A 16 6.06 1.05 -2.81
CA ILE A 16 6.84 1.21 -1.58
C ILE A 16 5.98 0.93 -0.34
N PHE A 17 4.77 1.50 -0.27
CA PHE A 17 3.88 1.29 0.88
C PHE A 17 3.41 -0.16 0.99
N ILE A 18 3.04 -0.81 -0.11
CA ILE A 18 2.57 -2.20 -0.03
C ILE A 18 3.71 -3.15 0.33
N PHE A 19 4.93 -2.87 -0.13
CA PHE A 19 6.11 -3.62 0.27
C PHE A 19 6.44 -3.42 1.76
N LEU A 20 6.40 -2.18 2.26
CA LEU A 20 6.58 -1.87 3.69
C LEU A 20 5.50 -2.55 4.54
N PHE A 21 4.24 -2.42 4.13
CA PHE A 21 3.11 -3.05 4.82
C PHE A 21 3.32 -4.56 4.88
N TRP A 22 3.65 -5.19 3.76
CA TRP A 22 3.91 -6.63 3.72
C TRP A 22 5.10 -7.04 4.59
N LYS A 23 6.23 -6.33 4.51
CA LYS A 23 7.43 -6.64 5.29
C LYS A 23 7.20 -6.51 6.80
N LEU A 24 6.50 -5.46 7.24
CA LEU A 24 6.25 -5.20 8.66
C LEU A 24 5.15 -6.09 9.24
N THR A 25 4.06 -6.30 8.50
CA THR A 25 2.87 -6.97 9.05
C THR A 25 2.81 -8.46 8.74
N SER A 26 3.53 -8.99 7.74
CA SER A 26 3.44 -10.42 7.39
C SER A 26 3.94 -11.35 8.50
N GLY A 27 4.99 -10.95 9.22
CA GLY A 27 5.51 -11.70 10.37
C GLY A 27 4.52 -11.72 11.54
N TYR A 28 3.95 -10.56 11.87
CA TYR A 28 2.93 -10.44 12.93
C TYR A 28 1.63 -11.14 12.57
N ALA A 29 1.15 -10.98 11.33
CA ALA A 29 -0.06 -11.63 10.85
C ALA A 29 0.09 -13.15 10.85
N LYS A 30 1.24 -13.69 10.42
CA LYS A 30 1.52 -15.13 10.48
C LYS A 30 1.53 -15.66 11.92
N LYS A 31 2.00 -14.86 12.89
CA LYS A 31 2.01 -15.21 14.32
C LYS A 31 0.61 -15.11 14.94
N GLY A 32 -0.17 -14.09 14.59
CA GLY A 32 -1.52 -13.84 15.14
C GLY A 32 -2.62 -14.76 14.59
N TYR A 33 -2.59 -15.06 13.29
CA TYR A 33 -3.53 -16.01 12.68
C TYR A 33 -3.16 -17.48 12.97
N GLY A 34 -1.93 -17.75 13.41
CA GLY A 34 -1.42 -19.11 13.53
C GLY A 34 -1.11 -19.75 12.18
N THR A 35 -0.16 -20.69 12.16
CA THR A 35 0.36 -21.32 10.93
C THR A 35 -0.71 -22.04 10.10
N LYS A 36 -1.76 -22.54 10.76
CA LYS A 36 -2.88 -23.27 10.14
C LYS A 36 -3.83 -22.33 9.40
N MET A 37 -4.18 -21.19 10.00
CA MET A 37 -5.14 -20.22 9.43
C MET A 37 -4.47 -19.31 8.39
N TRP A 38 -3.17 -19.04 8.53
CA TRP A 38 -2.37 -18.32 7.51
C TRP A 38 -2.17 -19.12 6.21
N LYS A 39 -2.25 -20.46 6.28
CA LYS A 39 -2.27 -21.32 5.09
C LYS A 39 -3.62 -21.30 4.37
N HIS A 40 -4.67 -20.77 5.01
CA HIS A 40 -5.99 -20.69 4.40
C HIS A 40 -6.05 -19.50 3.44
N TRP A 41 -6.42 -19.79 2.19
CA TRP A 41 -6.47 -18.80 1.10
C TRP A 41 -7.32 -17.56 1.41
N PRO A 42 -8.53 -17.67 2.01
CA PRO A 42 -9.36 -16.52 2.36
C PRO A 42 -8.70 -15.57 3.36
N THR A 43 -7.96 -16.11 4.34
CA THR A 43 -7.23 -15.32 5.34
C THR A 43 -6.12 -14.50 4.69
N ARG A 44 -5.41 -15.10 3.72
CA ARG A 44 -4.40 -14.41 2.93
C ARG A 44 -5.01 -13.34 2.04
N LEU A 45 -6.13 -13.63 1.38
CA LEU A 45 -6.86 -12.64 0.59
C LEU A 45 -7.30 -11.45 1.43
N SER A 46 -7.88 -11.70 2.61
CA SER A 46 -8.30 -10.65 3.54
C SER A 46 -7.12 -9.78 3.99
N TYR A 47 -5.97 -10.41 4.25
CA TYR A 47 -4.73 -9.70 4.56
C TYR A 47 -4.25 -8.83 3.39
N TRP A 48 -4.23 -9.37 2.16
CA TRP A 48 -3.82 -8.61 0.98
C TRP A 48 -4.80 -7.49 0.64
N GLN A 49 -6.10 -7.70 0.84
CA GLN A 49 -7.13 -6.68 0.69
C GLN A 49 -6.91 -5.53 1.67
N ALA A 50 -6.62 -5.83 2.94
CA ALA A 50 -6.25 -4.81 3.92
C ALA A 50 -4.97 -4.10 3.52
N ALA A 51 -3.93 -4.82 3.10
CA ALA A 51 -2.66 -4.24 2.65
C ALA A 51 -2.86 -3.25 1.49
N ILE A 52 -3.69 -3.62 0.50
CA ILE A 52 -4.03 -2.75 -0.63
C ILE A 52 -4.79 -1.52 -0.14
N LEU A 53 -5.83 -1.69 0.70
CA LEU A 53 -6.62 -0.58 1.24
C LEU A 53 -5.77 0.45 1.99
N TYR A 54 -4.91 -0.01 2.89
CA TYR A 54 -4.00 0.88 3.63
C TYR A 54 -2.98 1.54 2.71
N SER A 55 -2.45 0.79 1.72
CA SER A 55 -1.47 1.33 0.77
C SER A 55 -2.10 2.38 -0.15
N VAL A 56 -3.32 2.16 -0.65
CA VAL A 56 -4.05 3.16 -1.45
C VAL A 56 -4.32 4.39 -0.61
N GLY A 57 -4.82 4.24 0.62
CA GLY A 57 -5.08 5.35 1.53
C GLY A 57 -3.84 6.20 1.80
N LEU A 58 -2.70 5.57 2.10
CA LEU A 58 -1.42 6.25 2.34
C LEU A 58 -0.88 6.92 1.07
N THR A 59 -0.98 6.26 -0.08
CA THR A 59 -0.59 6.85 -1.37
C THR A 59 -1.43 8.08 -1.69
N THR A 60 -2.76 8.00 -1.56
CA THR A 60 -3.65 9.13 -1.79
C THR A 60 -3.33 10.27 -0.84
N LEU A 61 -3.13 10.00 0.45
CA LEU A 61 -2.74 11.02 1.43
C LEU A 61 -1.41 11.69 1.05
N THR A 62 -0.43 10.90 0.63
CA THR A 62 0.89 11.40 0.23
C THR A 62 0.80 12.24 -1.06
N MET A 63 0.02 11.81 -2.05
CA MET A 63 -0.22 12.57 -3.28
C MET A 63 -0.95 13.89 -3.00
N VAL A 64 -1.91 13.90 -2.08
CA VAL A 64 -2.59 15.14 -1.63
C VAL A 64 -1.61 16.08 -0.94
N LEU A 65 -0.74 15.57 -0.06
CA LEU A 65 0.30 16.36 0.59
C LEU A 65 1.31 16.94 -0.42
N LEU A 66 1.74 16.15 -1.40
CA LEU A 66 2.66 16.59 -2.47
C LEU A 66 2.05 17.68 -3.36
N LYS A 67 0.74 17.62 -3.60
CA LYS A 67 -0.01 18.70 -4.26
C LYS A 67 -0.07 19.93 -3.38
N TRP A 68 -0.37 19.78 -2.09
CA TRP A 68 -0.47 20.88 -1.12
C TRP A 68 0.85 21.62 -0.94
N SER A 69 1.98 20.92 -0.95
CA SER A 69 3.31 21.50 -0.84
C SER A 69 3.82 22.09 -2.17
N ASN A 70 2.99 22.12 -3.22
CA ASN A 70 3.35 22.60 -4.56
C ASN A 70 4.55 21.87 -5.20
N VAL A 71 4.93 20.69 -4.67
CA VAL A 71 6.00 19.85 -5.22
C VAL A 71 5.55 19.22 -6.54
N ILE A 72 4.27 18.89 -6.65
CA ILE A 72 3.66 18.32 -7.85
C ILE A 72 2.51 19.22 -8.29
N SER A 73 2.75 20.04 -9.32
CA SER A 73 1.69 20.69 -10.09
C SER A 73 1.10 19.66 -11.05
N LEU A 74 -0.09 19.16 -10.70
CA LEU A 74 -0.91 18.32 -11.56
C LEU A 74 -1.65 19.17 -12.59
#